data_AF-A0A1Q9NCY5-F1
#
_entry.id   AF-A0A1Q9NCY5-F1
#
_cell.length_a   1.000
_cell.length_b   1.000
_cell.length_c   1.000
_cell.angle_alpha   90.00
_cell.angle_beta   90.00
_cell.angle_gamma   90.00
#
_symmetry.space_group_name_H-M   'P 1'
#
loop_
_entity.id
_entity.type
_entity.pdbx_description
1 polymer ?
#
loop_
_entity_poly.entity_id
_entity_poly.type
_entity_poly.pdbx_seq_one_letter_code
_entity_poly.pdbx_strand_id
1 'polypeptide(L)'
;MNKTNIVNEKKILKEVQKSYCVLHTKRRAYRLCDNCYLPYCKEDIVESWSHNFLSYAYLGSKKEFKKQSLCKSCERRKRRNSVGFAVFLLIVFGIFILGFAFNP
;
A
#
# COMPACT_ATOMS: atom_id res chain seq x y z
N MET A 1 4.73 17.80 -12.52
CA MET A 1 5.02 17.54 -11.09
C MET A 1 5.17 18.87 -10.36
N ASN A 2 4.30 19.12 -9.38
CA ASN A 2 4.11 20.43 -8.75
C ASN A 2 5.14 20.65 -7.62
N LYS A 3 5.99 21.69 -7.70
CA LYS A 3 7.12 21.95 -6.78
C LYS A 3 6.70 22.10 -5.30
N THR A 4 5.47 22.51 -5.03
CA THR A 4 4.90 22.71 -3.68
C THR A 4 4.74 21.42 -2.87
N ASN A 5 4.41 20.29 -3.50
CA ASN A 5 4.26 19.01 -2.80
C ASN A 5 5.60 18.48 -2.26
N ILE A 6 6.70 18.72 -3.00
CA ILE A 6 8.03 18.23 -2.64
C ILE A 6 8.58 18.98 -1.40
N VAL A 7 8.24 20.26 -1.25
CA VAL A 7 8.69 21.07 -0.10
C VAL A 7 7.98 20.64 1.19
N ASN A 8 6.68 20.37 1.12
CA ASN A 8 5.91 19.88 2.27
C ASN A 8 6.36 18.48 2.70
N GLU A 9 6.64 17.59 1.75
CA GLU A 9 7.12 16.23 2.05
C GLU A 9 8.48 16.26 2.77
N LYS A 10 9.40 17.14 2.34
CA LYS A 10 10.70 17.33 3.02
C LYS A 10 10.57 17.91 4.43
N LYS A 11 9.58 18.77 4.67
CA LYS A 11 9.34 19.36 5.99
C LYS A 11 8.81 18.31 6.97
N ILE A 12 7.84 17.51 6.53
CA ILE A 12 7.28 16.38 7.30
C ILE A 12 8.37 15.33 7.60
N LEU A 13 9.21 14.99 6.62
CA LEU A 13 10.32 14.05 6.80
C LEU A 13 11.33 14.54 7.87
N LYS A 14 11.65 15.83 7.90
CA LYS A 14 12.54 16.40 8.93
C LYS A 14 11.94 16.34 10.33
N GLU A 15 10.62 16.45 10.44
CA GLU A 15 9.92 16.37 11.72
C GLU A 15 9.83 14.94 12.22
N VAL A 16 9.54 13.99 11.33
CA VAL A 16 9.52 12.56 11.62
C VAL A 16 10.91 12.06 12.05
N GLN A 17 12.00 12.56 11.44
CA GLN A 17 13.36 12.21 11.83
C GLN A 17 13.77 12.64 13.25
N LYS A 18 12.99 13.51 13.90
CA LYS A 18 13.17 13.86 15.31
C LYS A 18 12.47 12.89 16.27
N SER A 19 11.52 12.10 15.78
CA SER A 19 10.82 11.08 16.57
C SER A 19 11.56 9.73 16.58
N TYR A 20 11.27 8.91 17.58
CA TYR A 20 11.76 7.53 17.67
C TYR A 20 10.81 6.54 16.97
N CYS A 21 11.36 5.42 16.51
CA CYS A 21 10.54 4.36 15.93
C CYS A 21 9.62 3.73 16.97
N VAL A 22 8.38 3.42 16.57
CA VAL A 22 7.39 2.76 17.46
C VAL A 22 7.89 1.42 18.00
N LEU A 23 8.62 0.65 17.18
CA LEU A 23 9.17 -0.66 17.56
C LEU A 23 10.55 -0.57 18.25
N HIS A 24 11.27 0.53 18.04
CA HIS A 24 12.67 0.69 18.47
C HIS A 24 12.88 2.08 19.04
N THR A 25 12.66 2.23 20.35
CA THR A 25 12.77 3.51 21.08
C THR A 25 14.18 4.11 21.07
N LYS A 26 15.21 3.34 20.73
CA LYS A 26 16.60 3.81 20.60
C LYS A 26 16.98 4.29 19.20
N ARG A 27 16.11 4.09 18.19
CA ARG A 27 16.39 4.42 16.78
C ARG A 27 15.49 5.54 16.30
N ARG A 28 16.05 6.44 15.48
CA ARG A 28 15.30 7.54 14.86
C ARG A 28 14.37 7.00 13.77
N ALA A 29 13.17 7.53 13.73
CA ALA A 29 12.20 7.21 12.70
C ALA A 29 12.68 7.73 11.33
N TYR A 30 12.51 6.89 10.32
CA TYR A 30 12.89 7.21 8.94
C TYR A 30 11.73 7.86 8.20
N ARG A 31 10.54 7.25 8.28
CA ARG A 31 9.32 7.73 7.63
C ARG A 31 8.08 7.20 8.37
N LEU A 32 6.94 7.82 8.11
CA LEU A 32 5.62 7.33 8.52
C LEU A 32 5.14 6.23 7.56
N CYS A 33 4.33 5.31 8.09
CA CYS A 33 3.58 4.38 7.26
C CYS A 33 2.36 5.07 6.64
N ASP A 34 2.15 4.93 5.33
CA ASP A 34 1.04 5.57 4.61
C ASP A 34 -0.35 5.04 5.01
N ASN A 35 -0.40 3.87 5.66
CA ASN A 35 -1.65 3.21 6.03
C ASN A 35 -2.05 3.42 7.49
N CYS A 36 -1.08 3.45 8.41
CA CYS A 36 -1.36 3.60 9.85
C CYS A 36 -0.79 4.89 10.45
N TYR A 37 -0.09 5.71 9.67
CA TYR A 37 0.47 7.01 10.08
C TYR A 37 1.40 6.96 11.31
N LEU A 38 1.97 5.79 11.59
CA LEU A 38 2.93 5.59 12.67
C LEU A 38 4.39 5.73 12.18
N PRO A 39 5.32 6.25 13.01
CA PRO A 39 6.72 6.41 12.65
C PRO A 39 7.51 5.11 12.77
N TYR A 40 8.18 4.71 11.69
CA TYR A 40 8.95 3.45 11.63
C TYR A 40 10.39 3.67 11.19
N CYS A 41 11.22 2.69 11.54
CA CYS A 41 12.62 2.61 11.14
C CYS A 41 12.73 2.16 9.68
N LYS A 42 13.88 2.47 9.04
CA LYS A 42 14.14 2.09 7.65
C LYS A 42 14.02 0.58 7.41
N GLU A 43 14.39 -0.24 8.38
CA GLU A 43 14.32 -1.71 8.30
C GLU A 43 12.90 -2.27 8.39
N ASP A 44 11.94 -1.50 8.92
CA ASP A 44 10.55 -1.92 9.16
C ASP A 44 9.54 -1.30 8.18
N ILE A 45 10.04 -0.39 7.33
CA ILE A 45 9.31 0.16 6.21
C ILE A 45 9.71 -0.57 4.94
N VAL A 46 8.69 -0.96 4.19
CA VAL A 46 8.82 -1.50 2.85
C VAL A 46 8.29 -0.45 1.88
N GLU A 47 9.14 -0.02 0.97
CA GLU A 47 8.75 0.85 -0.12
C GLU A 47 8.33 -0.02 -1.30
N SER A 48 7.04 0.03 -1.63
CA SER A 48 6.47 -0.69 -2.76
C SER A 48 5.87 0.28 -3.77
N TRP A 49 5.97 -0.07 -5.04
CA TRP A 49 5.27 0.66 -6.09
C TRP A 49 3.89 0.07 -6.25
N SER A 50 2.85 0.82 -5.87
CA SER A 50 1.48 0.37 -6.07
C SER A 50 0.91 0.96 -7.35
N HIS A 51 0.37 0.09 -8.22
CA HIS A 51 -0.52 0.52 -9.29
C HIS A 51 -1.91 0.73 -8.72
N ASN A 52 -2.47 1.93 -8.86
CA ASN A 52 -3.92 2.06 -8.78
C ASN A 52 -4.51 1.52 -10.08
N PHE A 53 -4.83 0.24 -10.10
CA PHE A 53 -5.51 -0.41 -11.22
C PHE A 53 -6.78 0.36 -11.60
N LEU A 54 -7.54 0.85 -10.61
CA LEU A 54 -8.72 1.68 -10.85
C LEU A 54 -8.40 2.96 -11.63
N SER A 55 -7.31 3.66 -11.29
CA SER A 55 -6.90 4.87 -12.00
C SER A 55 -6.45 4.58 -13.42
N TYR A 56 -5.86 3.41 -13.66
CA TYR A 56 -5.52 2.97 -15.02
C TYR A 56 -6.77 2.60 -15.83
N ALA A 57 -7.67 1.79 -15.25
CA ALA A 57 -8.86 1.28 -15.94
C ALA A 57 -9.90 2.37 -16.21
N TYR A 58 -10.07 3.34 -15.31
CA TYR A 58 -11.13 4.36 -15.42
C TYR A 58 -10.66 5.73 -15.90
N LEU A 59 -9.42 6.15 -15.63
CA LEU A 59 -9.00 7.54 -15.88
C LEU A 59 -8.05 7.69 -17.07
N GLY A 60 -7.67 6.60 -17.75
CA GLY A 60 -6.70 6.65 -18.86
C GLY A 60 -5.37 7.32 -18.48
N SER A 61 -5.09 7.44 -17.19
CA SER A 61 -4.00 8.25 -16.67
C SER A 61 -2.67 7.60 -17.04
N LYS A 62 -1.78 8.38 -17.66
CA LYS A 62 -0.37 8.00 -17.83
C LYS A 62 0.17 7.49 -16.49
N LYS A 63 0.87 6.36 -16.53
CA LYS A 63 1.34 5.57 -15.38
C LYS A 63 1.92 6.45 -14.26
N GLU A 64 1.10 6.91 -13.31
CA GLU A 64 1.59 7.54 -12.09
C GLU A 64 1.87 6.44 -11.08
N PHE A 65 3.09 5.90 -11.15
CA PHE A 65 3.60 5.03 -10.12
C PHE A 65 3.71 5.84 -8.83
N LYS A 66 2.78 5.63 -7.89
CA LYS A 66 2.89 6.23 -6.56
C LYS A 66 3.75 5.31 -5.70
N LYS A 67 4.88 5.83 -5.24
CA LYS A 67 5.72 5.16 -4.26
C LYS A 67 4.96 5.15 -2.93
N GLN A 68 4.71 3.96 -2.39
CA GLN A 68 3.96 3.77 -1.15
C GLN A 68 4.90 3.17 -0.10
N SER A 69 5.02 3.82 1.05
CA SER A 69 5.78 3.34 2.21
C SER A 69 4.84 2.67 3.21
N LEU A 70 4.95 1.35 3.34
CA LEU A 70 4.11 0.57 4.24
C LEU A 70 4.95 -0.07 5.35
N CYS A 71 4.37 -0.16 6.54
CA CYS A 71 4.91 -0.96 7.62
C CYS A 71 4.81 -2.47 7.29
N LYS A 72 5.74 -3.32 7.72
CA LYS A 72 5.68 -4.77 7.49
C LYS A 72 4.33 -5.40 7.86
N SER A 73 3.73 -4.98 8.98
CA SER A 73 2.41 -5.48 9.40
C SER A 73 1.29 -5.07 8.43
N CYS A 74 1.35 -3.84 7.93
CA CYS A 74 0.41 -3.24 7.00
C CYS A 74 0.51 -3.93 5.63
N GLU A 75 1.74 -4.16 5.17
CA GLU A 75 2.05 -4.88 3.94
C GLU A 75 1.52 -6.32 3.99
N ARG A 76 1.79 -7.06 5.09
CA ARG A 76 1.27 -8.42 5.29
C ARG A 76 -0.25 -8.45 5.26
N ARG A 77 -0.93 -7.48 5.88
CA ARG A 77 -2.39 -7.38 5.84
C ARG A 77 -2.90 -7.11 4.43
N LYS A 78 -2.28 -6.18 3.68
CA LYS A 78 -2.61 -5.91 2.28
C LYS A 78 -2.46 -7.15 1.40
N ARG A 79 -1.37 -7.91 1.58
CA ARG A 79 -1.13 -9.16 0.85
C ARG A 79 -2.16 -10.23 1.20
N ARG A 80 -2.50 -10.39 2.48
CA ARG A 80 -3.53 -11.35 2.91
C ARG A 80 -4.90 -11.03 2.33
N ASN A 81 -5.30 -9.76 2.34
CA ASN A 81 -6.57 -9.34 1.76
C ASN A 81 -6.60 -9.57 0.25
N SER A 82 -5.50 -9.32 -0.45
CA SER A 82 -5.38 -9.58 -1.88
C SER A 82 -5.53 -11.08 -2.21
N VAL A 83 -4.84 -11.96 -1.46
CA VAL A 83 -4.94 -13.41 -1.64
C VAL A 83 -6.36 -13.89 -1.33
N GLY A 84 -6.96 -13.42 -0.23
CA GLY A 84 -8.34 -13.79 0.13
C GLY A 84 -9.34 -13.37 -0.94
N PHE A 85 -9.18 -12.17 -1.50
CA PHE A 85 -10.02 -11.68 -2.59
C PHE A 85 -9.85 -12.51 -3.87
N ALA A 86 -8.62 -12.90 -4.23
CA ALA A 86 -8.37 -13.75 -5.38
C ALA A 86 -9.02 -15.13 -5.23
N VAL A 87 -8.92 -15.75 -4.05
CA VAL A 87 -9.58 -17.04 -3.77
C VAL A 87 -11.10 -16.91 -3.83
N PHE A 88 -11.65 -15.85 -3.24
CA PHE A 88 -13.08 -15.57 -3.31
C PHE A 88 -13.57 -15.43 -4.76
N LEU A 89 -12.84 -14.68 -5.60
CA LEU A 89 -13.17 -14.55 -7.02
C LEU A 89 -13.14 -15.90 -7.75
N LEU A 90 -12.14 -16.75 -7.50
CA LEU A 90 -12.07 -18.08 -8.11
C LEU A 90 -13.24 -18.98 -7.71
N ILE A 91 -13.69 -18.92 -6.45
CA ILE A 91 -14.85 -19.67 -5.97
C ILE A 91 -16.12 -19.18 -6.66
N VAL A 92 -16.35 -17.86 -6.72
CA VAL A 92 -17.53 -17.28 -7.39
C VAL A 92 -17.53 -17.64 -8.87
N PHE A 93 -16.39 -17.54 -9.55
CA PHE A 93 -16.28 -17.91 -10.96
C PHE A 93 -16.50 -19.40 -11.19
N GLY A 94 -15.99 -20.26 -10.31
CA GLY A 94 -16.19 -21.71 -10.37
C GLY A 94 -17.66 -22.10 -10.20
N ILE A 95 -18.37 -21.51 -9.24
CA ILE A 95 -19.82 -21.73 -9.06
C ILE A 95 -20.60 -21.23 -10.26
N PHE A 96 -20.25 -20.08 -10.82
CA PHE A 96 -20.91 -19.53 -12.01
C PHE A 96 -20.75 -20.45 -13.22
N ILE A 97 -19.54 -20.99 -13.46
CA ILE A 97 -19.28 -21.94 -14.55
C ILE A 97 -20.05 -23.25 -14.34
N LEU A 98 -20.06 -23.81 -13.12
CA LEU A 98 -20.80 -25.03 -12.82
C LEU A 98 -22.32 -24.81 -12.94
N GLY A 99 -22.83 -23.66 -12.51
CA GLY A 99 -24.25 -23.30 -12.65
C GLY A 99 -24.70 -23.23 -14.11
N PHE A 100 -23.85 -22.72 -15.01
CA PHE A 100 -24.10 -22.74 -16.46
C PHE A 100 -23.97 -24.14 -17.08
N ALA A 101 -23.04 -24.96 -16.59
CA ALA A 101 -22.84 -26.31 -17.11
C ALA A 101 -23.97 -27.29 -16.76
N PHE A 102 -24.69 -27.05 -15.66
CA PHE A 102 -25.78 -27.92 -15.16
C PHE A 102 -27.20 -27.35 -15.32
N ASN A 103 -27.34 -26.16 -15.94
CA ASN A 103 -28.64 -25.57 -16.27
C ASN A 103 -28.72 -25.36 -17.79
N PRO A 104 -29.26 -26.33 -18.56
CA PRO A 104 -29.35 -26.27 -20.03
C PRO A 104 -30.26 -25.16 -20.55
#